data_AF-A0A7V2NL28-F1
#
_entry.id   AF-A0A7V2NL28-F1
#
_cell.length_a   1.000
_cell.length_b   1.000
_cell.length_c   1.000
_cell.angle_alpha   90.00
_cell.angle_beta   90.00
_cell.angle_gamma   90.00
#
_symmetry.space_group_name_H-M   'P 1'
#
loop_
_entity.id
_entity.type
_entity.pdbx_description
1 polymer ?
#
loop_
_entity_poly.entity_id
_entity_poly.type
_entity_poly.pdbx_seq_one_letter_code
_entity_poly.pdbx_strand_id
1 'polypeptide(L)'
;MVNKPILAITPGEPAGIGPDLCLQLLQRPLPCPMVVIADPDMLQQRAEILGLAFDYTPWTSQHRWDRAYYVAEVSLAGPVVAGKLDPAHAQYVLQTLQRAASGCLSGEFSGLVTGPVHKGNINNAGFSFTGHTEYLADLGNSKQVVMMLADNRMRVALATTHIPLSKVSNSINQELLISVLRVLDQGLKQLFAIPQPHILVCGLNPHAGESGHLGEEETRVIAPAVQILQKEGLRLTSPVSAGTAFLQQPLCN
;
A
#
# COMPACT_ATOMS: atom_id res chain seq x y z
N MET A 1 -28.53 9.29 -0.07
CA MET A 1 -27.19 9.89 0.05
C MET A 1 -26.19 8.75 -0.03
N VAL A 2 -25.29 8.75 -1.01
CA VAL A 2 -24.21 7.74 -1.05
C VAL A 2 -23.32 8.05 0.15
N ASN A 3 -23.24 7.12 1.10
CA ASN A 3 -22.37 7.26 2.26
C ASN A 3 -20.93 7.25 1.73
N LYS A 4 -20.25 8.40 1.76
CA LYS A 4 -18.87 8.50 1.25
C LYS A 4 -17.96 7.56 2.08
N PRO A 5 -16.98 6.88 1.46
CA PRO A 5 -16.07 6.01 2.19
C PRO A 5 -15.28 6.81 3.21
N ILE A 6 -15.08 6.24 4.40
CA ILE A 6 -14.34 6.87 5.48
C ILE A 6 -12.92 6.35 5.42
N LEU A 7 -11.93 7.24 5.29
CA LEU A 7 -10.53 6.82 5.20
C LEU A 7 -9.78 7.10 6.49
N ALA A 8 -9.08 6.10 7.01
CA ALA A 8 -8.09 6.27 8.06
C ALA A 8 -6.77 6.75 7.47
N ILE A 9 -6.14 7.72 8.14
CA ILE A 9 -4.83 8.23 7.78
C ILE A 9 -3.89 8.08 8.97
N THR A 10 -2.77 7.38 8.79
CA THR A 10 -1.69 7.35 9.78
C THR A 10 -0.54 8.23 9.27
N PRO A 11 -0.19 9.35 9.92
CA PRO A 11 0.91 10.20 9.46
C PRO A 11 2.26 9.48 9.40
N GLY A 12 2.47 8.45 10.23
CA GLY A 12 3.68 7.63 10.23
C GLY A 12 4.71 8.11 11.25
N GLU A 13 5.99 8.15 10.86
CA GLU A 13 7.10 8.54 11.74
C GLU A 13 6.93 10.00 12.22
N PRO A 14 6.77 10.25 13.53
CA PRO A 14 6.48 11.59 14.06
C PRO A 14 7.62 12.60 13.81
N ALA A 15 8.87 12.14 13.78
CA ALA A 15 10.00 13.02 13.45
C ALA A 15 10.13 13.30 11.93
N GLY A 16 9.40 12.56 11.09
CA GLY A 16 9.45 12.67 9.63
C GLY A 16 8.56 13.79 9.08
N ILE A 17 8.32 13.74 7.76
CA ILE A 17 7.46 14.68 7.03
C ILE A 17 5.99 14.26 6.98
N GLY A 18 5.67 13.07 7.50
CA GLY A 18 4.32 12.52 7.48
C GLY A 18 3.28 13.42 8.15
N PRO A 19 3.54 13.93 9.37
CA PRO A 19 2.71 14.96 10.00
C PRO A 19 2.50 16.21 9.14
N ASP A 20 3.57 16.70 8.51
CA ASP A 20 3.57 17.89 7.65
C ASP A 20 2.64 17.69 6.43
N LEU A 21 2.78 16.55 5.74
CA LEU A 21 1.95 16.19 4.58
C LEU A 21 0.48 16.04 4.97
N CYS A 22 0.22 15.45 6.14
CA CYS A 22 -1.14 15.32 6.67
C CYS A 22 -1.76 16.70 6.91
N LEU A 23 -1.07 17.59 7.62
CA LEU A 23 -1.56 18.94 7.89
C LEU A 23 -1.80 19.75 6.62
N GLN A 24 -0.91 19.64 5.62
CA GLN A 24 -1.08 20.27 4.31
C GLN A 24 -2.29 19.74 3.53
N LEU A 25 -2.57 18.43 3.63
CA LEU A 25 -3.75 17.81 3.04
C LEU A 25 -5.04 18.38 3.66
N LEU A 26 -5.07 18.54 4.99
CA LEU A 26 -6.24 19.05 5.72
C LEU A 26 -6.61 20.50 5.39
N GLN A 27 -5.71 21.27 4.75
CA GLN A 27 -5.99 22.64 4.28
C GLN A 27 -6.80 22.67 2.97
N ARG A 28 -7.09 21.51 2.36
CA ARG A 28 -7.74 21.42 1.04
C ARG A 28 -9.13 20.80 1.17
N PRO A 29 -10.03 21.03 0.19
CA PRO A 29 -11.28 20.27 0.11
C PRO A 29 -10.99 18.77 0.03
N LEU A 30 -11.42 18.02 1.04
CA LEU A 30 -11.20 16.59 1.11
C LEU A 30 -12.22 15.84 0.24
N PRO A 31 -11.79 14.84 -0.55
CA PRO A 31 -12.68 14.11 -1.45
C PRO A 31 -13.73 13.28 -0.67
N CYS A 32 -13.35 12.82 0.52
CA CYS A 32 -14.15 12.00 1.41
C CYS A 32 -13.82 12.35 2.88
N PRO A 33 -14.66 11.92 3.83
CA PRO A 33 -14.35 12.10 5.23
C PRO A 33 -13.11 11.30 5.66
N MET A 34 -12.33 11.90 6.56
CA MET A 34 -11.05 11.34 6.99
C MET A 34 -10.94 11.24 8.52
N VAL A 35 -10.28 10.21 9.00
CA VAL A 35 -9.91 10.04 10.41
C VAL A 35 -8.39 9.95 10.49
N VAL A 36 -7.77 10.99 11.04
CA VAL A 36 -6.33 11.01 11.26
C VAL A 36 -6.03 10.30 12.58
N ILE A 37 -5.23 9.24 12.54
CA ILE A 37 -4.87 8.44 13.72
C ILE A 37 -3.47 8.87 14.14
N ALA A 38 -3.40 9.74 15.14
CA ALA A 38 -2.15 10.40 15.54
C ALA A 38 -2.27 11.03 16.93
N ASP A 39 -1.14 11.52 17.43
CA ASP A 39 -1.07 12.40 18.58
C ASP A 39 -1.48 13.84 18.18
N PRO A 40 -2.55 14.41 18.76
CA PRO A 40 -3.01 15.76 18.42
C PRO A 40 -2.04 16.87 18.85
N ASP A 41 -1.32 16.71 19.96
CA ASP A 41 -0.37 17.71 20.45
C ASP A 41 0.82 17.80 19.50
N MET A 42 1.28 16.66 18.97
CA MET A 42 2.32 16.62 17.94
C MET A 42 1.86 17.27 16.62
N LEU A 43 0.61 17.05 16.21
CA LEU A 43 0.05 17.73 15.03
C LEU A 43 -0.09 19.25 15.25
N GLN A 44 -0.52 19.67 16.44
CA GLN A 44 -0.63 21.08 16.81
C GLN A 44 0.74 21.78 16.79
N GLN A 45 1.75 21.19 17.45
CA GLN A 45 3.12 21.70 17.42
C GLN A 45 3.68 21.77 16.00
N ARG A 46 3.41 20.76 15.18
CA ARG A 46 3.84 20.76 13.78
C ARG A 46 3.14 21.84 12.96
N ALA A 47 1.84 22.05 13.19
CA ALA A 47 1.07 23.09 12.51
C ALA A 47 1.62 24.49 12.83
N GLU A 48 2.00 24.75 14.08
CA GLU A 48 2.64 26.00 14.50
C GLU A 48 3.98 26.23 13.79
N ILE A 49 4.83 25.21 13.70
CA ILE A 49 6.10 25.30 12.95
C ILE A 49 5.87 25.63 11.48
N LEU A 50 4.83 25.06 10.87
CA LEU A 50 4.49 25.26 9.46
C LEU A 50 3.67 26.51 9.19
N GLY A 51 3.18 27.21 10.22
CA GLY A 51 2.25 28.33 10.09
C GLY A 51 0.88 27.92 9.51
N LEU A 52 0.41 26.71 9.79
CA LEU A 52 -0.86 26.17 9.31
C LEU A 52 -1.93 26.22 10.41
N ALA A 53 -3.18 26.42 10.02
CA ALA A 53 -4.31 26.27 10.93
C ALA A 53 -4.58 24.79 11.21
N PHE A 54 -4.73 24.44 12.48
CA PHE A 54 -5.16 23.11 12.92
C PHE A 54 -6.19 23.27 14.03
N ASP A 55 -7.42 22.87 13.72
CA ASP A 55 -8.50 22.66 14.69
C ASP A 55 -9.01 21.25 14.46
N TYR A 56 -9.29 20.49 15.52
CA TYR A 56 -9.71 19.10 15.37
C TYR A 56 -10.87 18.76 16.29
N THR A 57 -11.63 17.76 15.88
CA THR A 57 -12.64 17.12 16.72
C THR A 57 -12.19 15.68 16.99
N PRO A 58 -12.18 15.24 18.27
CA PRO A 58 -11.86 13.87 18.60
C PRO A 58 -12.81 12.89 17.92
N TRP A 59 -12.26 11.78 17.43
CA TRP A 59 -13.02 10.67 16.89
C TRP A 59 -13.61 9.82 18.03
N THR A 60 -14.91 9.56 17.98
CA THR A 60 -15.74 8.78 18.90
C THR A 60 -16.68 7.86 18.11
N SER A 61 -17.30 6.87 18.74
CA SER A 61 -18.16 5.89 18.04
C SER A 61 -19.53 6.43 17.60
N GLN A 62 -19.87 7.68 17.90
CA GLN A 62 -21.17 8.29 17.61
C GLN A 62 -21.00 9.56 16.78
N HIS A 63 -21.01 9.43 15.45
CA HIS A 63 -20.78 10.60 14.59
C HIS A 63 -21.87 10.88 13.58
N ARG A 64 -22.26 12.15 13.58
CA ARG A 64 -22.75 12.85 12.39
C ARG A 64 -21.51 13.39 11.69
N TRP A 65 -21.32 13.08 10.41
CA TRP A 65 -20.22 13.63 9.60
C TRP A 65 -20.44 15.13 9.36
N ASP A 66 -20.22 15.94 10.39
CA ASP A 66 -20.40 17.39 10.38
C ASP A 66 -19.09 18.15 10.13
N ARG A 67 -17.94 17.47 10.21
CA ARG A 67 -16.63 17.98 9.82
C ARG A 67 -16.01 17.14 8.71
N ALA A 68 -15.06 17.76 8.00
CA ALA A 68 -14.32 17.10 6.92
C ALA A 68 -13.34 16.03 7.44
N TYR A 69 -12.83 16.21 8.66
CA TYR A 69 -11.94 15.26 9.32
C TYR A 69 -12.12 15.24 10.84
N TYR A 70 -11.67 14.15 11.46
CA TYR A 70 -11.56 13.95 12.90
C TYR A 70 -10.18 13.37 13.23
N VAL A 71 -9.80 13.41 14.50
CA VAL A 71 -8.55 12.81 14.99
C VAL A 71 -8.87 11.69 15.97
N ALA A 72 -8.45 10.47 15.66
CA ALA A 72 -8.43 9.37 16.60
C ALA A 72 -7.11 9.39 17.36
N GLU A 73 -7.19 9.76 18.63
CA GLU A 73 -6.02 10.09 19.44
C GLU A 73 -5.20 8.84 19.78
N VAL A 74 -3.89 8.92 19.55
CA VAL A 74 -2.90 7.95 20.03
C VAL A 74 -1.76 8.78 20.61
N SER A 75 -1.52 8.68 21.91
CA SER A 75 -0.52 9.52 22.58
C SER A 75 0.91 9.05 22.33
N LEU A 76 1.82 10.00 22.21
CA LEU A 76 3.26 9.78 22.20
C LEU A 76 3.82 9.60 23.62
N ALA A 77 4.98 8.95 23.71
CA ALA A 77 5.68 8.72 24.98
C ALA A 77 6.51 9.94 25.44
N GLY A 78 6.64 10.98 24.62
CA GLY A 78 7.49 12.13 24.89
C GLY A 78 7.49 13.17 23.76
N PRO A 79 8.30 14.23 23.89
CA PRO A 79 8.36 15.31 22.91
C PRO A 79 9.04 14.88 21.60
N VAL A 80 8.53 15.39 20.48
CA VAL A 80 9.04 15.12 19.14
C VAL A 80 9.87 16.30 18.65
N VAL A 81 11.04 16.01 18.07
CA VAL A 81 11.85 17.01 17.36
C VAL A 81 11.89 16.65 15.88
N ALA A 82 11.44 17.58 15.02
CA ALA A 82 11.45 17.39 13.58
C ALA A 82 12.86 17.02 13.07
N GLY A 83 12.95 15.97 12.25
CA GLY A 83 14.20 15.48 11.69
C GLY A 83 15.09 14.68 12.65
N LYS A 84 14.72 14.53 13.92
CA LYS A 84 15.49 13.77 14.91
C LYS A 84 14.72 12.53 15.35
N LEU A 85 15.13 11.37 14.84
CA LEU A 85 14.56 10.08 15.20
C LEU A 85 14.76 9.78 16.69
N ASP A 86 13.73 9.20 17.31
CA ASP A 86 13.77 8.69 18.67
C ASP A 86 13.10 7.30 18.73
N PRO A 87 13.84 6.23 19.08
CA PRO A 87 13.29 4.88 19.21
C PRO A 87 12.15 4.76 20.22
N ALA A 88 12.06 5.65 21.23
CA ALA A 88 10.95 5.64 22.19
C ALA A 88 9.57 5.84 21.54
N HIS A 89 9.53 6.36 20.31
CA HIS A 89 8.32 6.65 19.56
C HIS A 89 7.89 5.49 18.65
N ALA A 90 8.67 4.41 18.58
CA ALA A 90 8.37 3.26 17.73
C ALA A 90 7.04 2.61 18.10
N GLN A 91 6.73 2.48 19.39
CA GLN A 91 5.46 1.91 19.86
C GLN A 91 4.26 2.74 19.39
N TYR A 92 4.37 4.07 19.43
CA TYR A 92 3.34 4.97 18.90
C TYR A 92 3.08 4.69 17.41
N VAL A 93 4.13 4.60 16.59
CA VAL A 93 3.98 4.33 15.14
C VAL A 93 3.23 3.01 14.92
N LEU A 94 3.62 1.95 15.63
CA LEU A 94 2.94 0.65 15.53
C LEU A 94 1.49 0.70 16.02
N GLN A 95 1.20 1.40 17.11
CA GLN A 95 -0.16 1.58 17.63
C GLN A 95 -1.08 2.30 16.64
N THR A 96 -0.59 3.35 15.97
CA THR A 96 -1.39 4.05 14.94
C THR A 96 -1.74 3.10 13.78
N LEU A 97 -0.78 2.32 13.29
CA LEU A 97 -1.01 1.31 12.24
C LEU A 97 -1.98 0.22 12.70
N GLN A 98 -1.81 -0.31 13.91
CA GLN A 98 -2.68 -1.34 14.47
C GLN A 98 -4.12 -0.84 14.65
N ARG A 99 -4.29 0.39 15.13
CA ARG A 99 -5.61 1.02 15.29
C ARG A 99 -6.30 1.22 13.94
N ALA A 100 -5.56 1.66 12.93
CA ALA A 100 -6.06 1.88 11.58
C ALA A 100 -6.47 0.56 10.91
N ALA A 101 -5.62 -0.45 10.99
CA ALA A 101 -5.89 -1.78 10.47
C ALA A 101 -7.11 -2.41 11.15
N SER A 102 -7.17 -2.35 12.49
CA SER A 102 -8.32 -2.85 13.25
C SER A 102 -9.64 -2.17 12.84
N GLY A 103 -9.60 -0.85 12.60
CA GLY A 103 -10.77 -0.11 12.13
C GLY A 103 -11.18 -0.49 10.70
N CYS A 104 -10.23 -0.79 9.82
CA CYS A 104 -10.56 -1.32 8.48
C CYS A 104 -11.18 -2.72 8.56
N LEU A 105 -10.61 -3.60 9.39
CA LEU A 105 -11.08 -4.98 9.57
C LEU A 105 -12.46 -5.07 10.22
N SER A 106 -12.81 -4.12 11.09
CA SER A 106 -14.13 -4.05 11.73
C SER A 106 -15.20 -3.33 10.88
N GLY A 107 -14.81 -2.73 9.74
CA GLY A 107 -15.68 -1.92 8.90
C GLY A 107 -15.92 -0.49 9.42
N GLU A 108 -15.21 -0.07 10.47
CA GLU A 108 -15.19 1.33 10.93
C GLU A 108 -14.63 2.27 9.86
N PHE A 109 -13.59 1.83 9.14
CA PHE A 109 -12.98 2.56 8.03
C PHE A 109 -13.09 1.75 6.74
N SER A 110 -13.35 2.45 5.64
CA SER A 110 -13.42 1.86 4.30
C SER A 110 -12.03 1.62 3.68
N GLY A 111 -10.99 2.23 4.22
CA GLY A 111 -9.62 2.08 3.75
C GLY A 111 -8.61 2.83 4.60
N LEU A 112 -7.33 2.52 4.35
CA LEU A 112 -6.18 3.06 5.06
C LEU A 112 -5.23 3.75 4.07
N VAL A 113 -4.80 4.96 4.42
CA VAL A 113 -3.72 5.70 3.76
C VAL A 113 -2.57 5.89 4.76
N THR A 114 -1.39 5.38 4.43
CA THR A 114 -0.22 5.46 5.31
C THR A 114 0.76 6.54 4.85
N GLY A 115 1.22 7.35 5.81
CA GLY A 115 2.41 8.18 5.65
C GLY A 115 3.70 7.38 5.83
N PRO A 116 4.87 7.99 5.59
CA PRO A 116 6.15 7.32 5.66
C PRO A 116 6.52 6.95 7.11
N VAL A 117 7.14 5.79 7.29
CA VAL A 117 7.70 5.33 8.58
C VAL A 117 9.17 5.00 8.44
N HIS A 118 9.93 5.07 9.53
CA HIS A 118 11.36 4.76 9.54
C HIS A 118 11.63 3.36 10.11
N LYS A 119 11.75 2.36 9.22
CA LYS A 119 11.97 0.94 9.58
C LYS A 119 13.13 0.75 10.57
N GLY A 120 14.26 1.42 10.32
CA GLY A 120 15.43 1.32 11.19
C GLY A 120 15.18 1.84 12.61
N ASN A 121 14.32 2.86 12.76
CA ASN A 121 14.02 3.44 14.08
C ASN A 121 13.17 2.46 14.90
N ILE A 122 12.18 1.85 14.24
CA ILE A 122 11.33 0.82 14.82
C ILE A 122 12.16 -0.41 15.24
N ASN A 123 13.07 -0.87 14.38
CA ASN A 123 13.96 -2.00 14.69
C ASN A 123 14.94 -1.69 15.83
N ASN A 124 15.48 -0.46 15.89
CA ASN A 124 16.37 -0.03 16.98
C ASN A 124 15.65 0.03 18.34
N ALA A 125 14.33 0.17 18.36
CA ALA A 125 13.51 0.08 19.56
C ALA A 125 13.21 -1.38 19.99
N GLY A 126 13.73 -2.37 19.27
CA GLY A 126 13.57 -3.80 19.59
C GLY A 126 12.36 -4.48 18.96
N PHE A 127 11.60 -3.79 18.11
CA PHE A 127 10.49 -4.40 17.37
C PHE A 127 10.98 -5.03 16.07
N SER A 128 10.45 -6.19 15.68
CA SER A 128 10.72 -6.76 14.35
C SER A 128 9.78 -6.11 13.32
N PHE A 129 10.31 -5.21 12.49
CA PHE A 129 9.52 -4.51 11.46
C PHE A 129 10.24 -4.50 10.11
N THR A 130 9.69 -5.21 9.15
CA THR A 130 10.19 -5.31 7.77
C THR A 130 9.60 -4.23 6.86
N GLY A 131 8.35 -3.83 7.09
CA GLY A 131 7.65 -2.82 6.31
C GLY A 131 6.15 -2.76 6.58
N HIS A 132 5.50 -1.74 6.01
CA HIS A 132 4.05 -1.59 6.10
C HIS A 132 3.30 -2.80 5.55
N THR A 133 3.71 -3.27 4.37
CA THR A 133 3.03 -4.34 3.65
C THR A 133 2.98 -5.63 4.47
N GLU A 134 4.12 -6.02 5.03
CA GLU A 134 4.25 -7.23 5.84
C GLU A 134 3.49 -7.07 7.17
N TYR A 135 3.65 -5.94 7.85
CA TYR A 135 2.96 -5.68 9.11
C TYR A 135 1.44 -5.68 8.96
N LEU A 136 0.91 -5.07 7.90
CA LEU A 136 -0.53 -5.06 7.61
C LEU A 136 -1.04 -6.44 7.15
N ALA A 137 -0.23 -7.20 6.41
CA ALA A 137 -0.58 -8.56 6.02
C ALA A 137 -0.77 -9.46 7.24
N ASP A 138 0.14 -9.36 8.23
CA ASP A 138 0.06 -10.11 9.49
C ASP A 138 -1.20 -9.73 10.27
N LEU A 139 -1.47 -8.44 10.45
CA LEU A 139 -2.68 -7.97 11.14
C LEU A 139 -3.97 -8.42 10.43
N GLY A 140 -3.97 -8.42 9.10
CA GLY A 140 -5.09 -8.87 8.28
C GLY A 140 -5.17 -10.38 8.10
N ASN A 141 -4.27 -11.17 8.70
CA ASN A 141 -4.13 -12.62 8.46
C ASN A 141 -4.11 -12.99 6.97
N SER A 142 -3.48 -12.15 6.15
CA SER A 142 -3.45 -12.29 4.70
C SER A 142 -2.33 -13.22 4.27
N LYS A 143 -2.68 -14.33 3.62
CA LYS A 143 -1.69 -15.32 3.14
C LYS A 143 -0.83 -14.81 1.98
N GLN A 144 -1.38 -13.92 1.16
CA GLN A 144 -0.69 -13.31 0.03
C GLN A 144 -1.10 -11.85 -0.09
N VAL A 145 -0.11 -10.99 -0.32
CA VAL A 145 -0.29 -9.59 -0.70
C VAL A 145 0.44 -9.32 -2.01
N VAL A 146 -0.07 -8.37 -2.80
CA VAL A 146 0.53 -7.96 -4.06
C VAL A 146 0.78 -6.46 -4.01
N MET A 147 2.04 -6.06 -4.20
CA MET A 147 2.40 -4.67 -4.30
C MET A 147 2.09 -4.16 -5.71
N MET A 148 1.42 -3.02 -5.79
CA MET A 148 1.11 -2.35 -7.04
C MET A 148 1.41 -0.86 -6.94
N LEU A 149 2.13 -0.34 -7.94
CA LEU A 149 2.28 1.09 -8.18
C LEU A 149 1.28 1.49 -9.25
N ALA A 150 0.56 2.60 -9.04
CA ALA A 150 -0.50 3.03 -9.93
C ALA A 150 -0.56 4.54 -10.06
N ASP A 151 -0.85 5.00 -11.27
CA ASP A 151 -1.32 6.35 -11.56
C ASP A 151 -2.57 6.29 -12.46
N ASN A 152 -2.98 7.44 -13.01
CA ASN A 152 -4.16 7.52 -13.87
C ASN A 152 -3.98 6.83 -15.25
N ARG A 153 -2.75 6.48 -15.63
CA ARG A 153 -2.40 5.93 -16.95
C ARG A 153 -2.00 4.47 -16.88
N MET A 154 -1.37 4.05 -15.79
CA MET A 154 -0.72 2.75 -15.68
C MET A 154 -0.85 2.17 -14.27
N ARG A 155 -0.94 0.83 -14.23
CA ARG A 155 -0.88 0.04 -13.01
C ARG A 155 0.17 -1.05 -13.21
N VAL A 156 1.15 -1.13 -12.32
CA VAL A 156 2.24 -2.10 -12.37
C VAL A 156 2.25 -2.87 -11.05
N ALA A 157 1.82 -4.11 -11.10
CA ALA A 157 1.92 -5.05 -9.99
C ALA A 157 3.24 -5.84 -10.09
N LEU A 158 3.81 -6.18 -8.94
CA LEU A 158 5.10 -6.84 -8.85
C LEU A 158 4.93 -8.27 -8.33
N ALA A 159 5.48 -9.26 -9.03
CA ALA A 159 5.52 -10.65 -8.56
C ALA A 159 6.47 -10.81 -7.36
N THR A 160 7.54 -10.02 -7.31
CA THR A 160 8.51 -9.95 -6.22
C THR A 160 8.80 -8.49 -5.89
N THR A 161 9.11 -8.20 -4.62
CA THR A 161 9.32 -6.82 -4.15
C THR A 161 10.79 -6.56 -3.83
N HIS A 162 11.14 -6.40 -2.56
CA HIS A 162 12.47 -5.99 -2.12
C HIS A 162 13.37 -7.20 -1.88
N ILE A 163 13.80 -7.86 -2.96
CA ILE A 163 14.75 -8.97 -2.91
C ILE A 163 16.02 -8.66 -3.72
N PRO A 164 17.18 -9.24 -3.38
CA PRO A 164 18.38 -9.11 -4.19
C PRO A 164 18.13 -9.64 -5.61
N LEU A 165 18.67 -8.96 -6.63
CA LEU A 165 18.48 -9.34 -8.03
C LEU A 165 18.88 -10.80 -8.30
N SER A 166 19.96 -11.28 -7.67
CA SER A 166 20.44 -12.66 -7.78
C SER A 166 19.48 -13.72 -7.21
N LYS A 167 18.43 -13.30 -6.49
CA LYS A 167 17.39 -14.19 -5.94
C LYS A 167 16.11 -14.18 -6.77
N VAL A 168 15.97 -13.26 -7.72
CA VAL A 168 14.71 -13.07 -8.47
C VAL A 168 14.36 -14.32 -9.26
N SER A 169 15.26 -14.83 -10.12
CA SER A 169 14.96 -16.00 -10.96
C SER A 169 14.51 -17.21 -10.15
N ASN A 170 15.25 -17.55 -9.09
CA ASN A 170 14.93 -18.68 -8.20
C ASN A 170 13.64 -18.48 -7.39
N SER A 171 13.17 -17.24 -7.21
CA SER A 171 11.94 -16.95 -6.48
C SER A 171 10.68 -17.08 -7.35
N ILE A 172 10.81 -16.95 -8.67
CA ILE A 172 9.70 -17.07 -9.60
C ILE A 172 9.37 -18.55 -9.80
N ASN A 173 8.19 -18.96 -9.31
CA ASN A 173 7.66 -20.31 -9.47
C ASN A 173 6.16 -20.25 -9.79
N GLN A 174 5.58 -21.37 -10.23
CA GLN A 174 4.20 -21.42 -10.68
C GLN A 174 3.20 -21.07 -9.56
N GLU A 175 3.45 -21.55 -8.34
CA GLU A 175 2.58 -21.30 -7.18
C GLU A 175 2.51 -19.80 -6.87
N LEU A 176 3.67 -19.13 -6.81
CA LEU A 176 3.76 -17.69 -6.61
C LEU A 176 2.98 -16.93 -7.69
N LEU A 177 3.23 -17.23 -8.97
CA LEU A 177 2.59 -16.52 -10.08
C LEU A 177 1.07 -16.70 -10.07
N ILE A 178 0.59 -17.92 -9.81
CA ILE A 178 -0.84 -18.21 -9.70
C ILE A 178 -1.47 -17.41 -8.57
N SER A 179 -0.83 -17.41 -7.40
CA SER A 179 -1.28 -16.65 -6.22
C SER A 179 -1.35 -15.15 -6.50
N VAL A 180 -0.27 -14.57 -7.04
CA VAL A 180 -0.16 -13.14 -7.37
C VAL A 180 -1.21 -12.72 -8.40
N LEU A 181 -1.36 -13.47 -9.50
CA LEU A 181 -2.28 -13.11 -10.58
C LEU A 181 -3.75 -13.21 -10.15
N ARG A 182 -4.11 -14.18 -9.30
CA ARG A 182 -5.46 -14.25 -8.72
C ARG A 182 -5.76 -13.06 -7.81
N VAL A 183 -4.82 -12.71 -6.93
CA VAL A 183 -4.97 -11.53 -6.05
C VAL A 183 -5.08 -10.25 -6.88
N LEU A 184 -4.28 -10.12 -7.94
CA LEU A 184 -4.31 -8.96 -8.83
C LEU A 184 -5.64 -8.86 -9.59
N ASP A 185 -6.10 -9.94 -10.23
CA ASP A 185 -7.38 -9.97 -10.94
C ASP A 185 -8.56 -9.63 -10.00
N GLN A 186 -8.59 -10.24 -8.81
CA GLN A 186 -9.60 -9.94 -7.80
C GLN A 186 -9.54 -8.48 -7.35
N GLY A 187 -8.34 -7.95 -7.07
CA GLY A 187 -8.14 -6.57 -6.66
C GLY A 187 -8.58 -5.57 -7.74
N LEU A 188 -8.28 -5.83 -9.01
CA LEU A 188 -8.72 -5.00 -10.13
C LEU A 188 -10.25 -5.02 -10.29
N LYS A 189 -10.90 -6.15 -10.06
CA LYS A 189 -12.37 -6.25 -10.07
C LYS A 189 -13.00 -5.49 -8.91
N GLN A 190 -12.53 -5.73 -7.69
CA GLN A 190 -13.17 -5.25 -6.46
C GLN A 190 -12.83 -3.80 -6.13
N LEU A 191 -11.56 -3.41 -6.26
CA LEU A 191 -11.07 -2.10 -5.82
C LEU A 191 -11.01 -1.08 -6.96
N PHE A 192 -10.85 -1.54 -8.21
CA PHE A 192 -10.77 -0.67 -9.39
C PHE A 192 -12.02 -0.73 -10.27
N ALA A 193 -13.00 -1.55 -9.90
CA ALA A 193 -14.25 -1.73 -10.63
C ALA A 193 -14.04 -2.08 -12.12
N ILE A 194 -13.07 -2.96 -12.41
CA ILE A 194 -12.78 -3.47 -13.75
C ILE A 194 -13.33 -4.91 -13.84
N PRO A 195 -14.53 -5.15 -14.40
CA PRO A 195 -15.18 -6.46 -14.31
C PRO A 195 -14.42 -7.57 -15.03
N GLN A 196 -13.69 -7.23 -16.10
CA GLN A 196 -12.85 -8.14 -16.89
C GLN A 196 -11.46 -7.53 -17.07
N PRO A 197 -10.60 -7.58 -16.03
CA PRO A 197 -9.25 -7.04 -16.11
C PRO A 197 -8.45 -7.78 -17.18
N HIS A 198 -7.77 -7.01 -18.04
CA HIS A 198 -6.77 -7.56 -18.94
C HIS A 198 -5.39 -7.29 -18.33
N ILE A 199 -4.66 -8.36 -18.03
CA ILE A 199 -3.35 -8.27 -17.38
C ILE A 199 -2.27 -8.74 -18.36
N LEU A 200 -1.30 -7.87 -18.62
CA LEU A 200 -0.06 -8.24 -19.30
C LEU A 200 0.92 -8.80 -18.27
N VAL A 201 1.51 -9.95 -18.59
CA VAL A 201 2.50 -10.61 -17.73
C VAL A 201 3.85 -10.55 -18.43
N CYS A 202 4.76 -9.75 -17.89
CA CYS A 202 6.12 -9.65 -18.40
C CYS A 202 6.87 -10.98 -18.28
N GLY A 203 7.76 -11.25 -19.22
CA GLY A 203 8.81 -12.25 -19.04
C GLY A 203 9.78 -11.85 -17.92
N LEU A 204 10.46 -12.83 -17.35
CA LEU A 204 11.55 -12.63 -16.41
C LEU A 204 12.82 -12.19 -17.14
N ASN A 205 13.10 -12.85 -18.26
CA ASN A 205 14.29 -12.67 -19.06
C ASN A 205 14.11 -11.55 -20.11
N PRO A 206 15.21 -10.94 -20.58
CA PRO A 206 15.14 -10.04 -21.73
C PRO A 206 14.50 -10.77 -22.93
N HIS A 207 13.74 -10.04 -23.74
CA HIS A 207 12.98 -10.60 -24.87
C HIS A 207 12.02 -11.73 -24.49
N ALA A 208 11.63 -11.84 -23.21
CA ALA A 208 10.85 -12.96 -22.70
C ALA A 208 11.50 -14.32 -23.03
N GLY A 209 12.82 -14.41 -22.84
CA GLY A 209 13.59 -15.65 -22.97
C GLY A 209 13.95 -16.02 -24.40
N GLU A 210 13.50 -15.28 -25.42
CA GLU A 210 13.80 -15.55 -26.84
C GLU A 210 13.62 -17.04 -27.20
N SER A 211 12.43 -17.57 -26.94
CA SER A 211 12.10 -19.00 -27.16
C SER A 211 13.02 -20.00 -26.45
N GLY A 212 13.63 -19.62 -25.32
CA GLY A 212 14.56 -20.45 -24.56
C GLY A 212 16.04 -20.09 -24.75
N HIS A 213 16.38 -19.27 -25.74
CA HIS A 213 17.77 -18.88 -26.01
C HIS A 213 18.36 -17.93 -24.96
N LEU A 214 17.50 -17.18 -24.26
CA LEU A 214 17.88 -16.23 -23.21
C LEU A 214 17.27 -16.60 -21.85
N GLY A 215 17.18 -17.90 -21.56
CA GLY A 215 16.59 -18.42 -20.33
C GLY A 215 15.30 -19.20 -20.59
N GLU A 216 14.94 -20.09 -19.67
CA GLU A 216 13.86 -21.07 -19.84
C GLU A 216 12.68 -20.83 -18.88
N GLU A 217 12.77 -19.86 -17.99
CA GLU A 217 11.76 -19.58 -16.98
C GLU A 217 10.40 -19.25 -17.60
N GLU A 218 10.38 -18.58 -18.76
CA GLU A 218 9.16 -18.32 -19.51
C GLU A 218 8.43 -19.59 -19.91
N THR A 219 9.15 -20.56 -20.51
CA THR A 219 8.54 -21.78 -21.04
C THR A 219 8.23 -22.79 -19.93
N ARG A 220 9.07 -22.84 -18.88
CA ARG A 220 8.97 -23.83 -17.81
C ARG A 220 8.09 -23.39 -16.64
N VAL A 221 7.94 -22.09 -16.40
CA VAL A 221 7.26 -21.55 -15.22
C VAL A 221 6.14 -20.58 -15.60
N ILE A 222 6.46 -19.51 -16.32
CA ILE A 222 5.53 -18.40 -16.53
C ILE A 222 4.36 -18.80 -17.43
N ALA A 223 4.64 -19.32 -18.63
CA ALA A 223 3.62 -19.71 -19.59
C ALA A 223 2.70 -20.81 -19.05
N PRO A 224 3.20 -21.89 -18.38
CA PRO A 224 2.33 -22.86 -17.74
C PRO A 224 1.40 -22.26 -16.67
N ALA A 225 1.91 -21.38 -15.80
CA ALA A 225 1.11 -20.71 -14.77
C ALA A 225 -0.01 -19.84 -15.39
N VAL A 226 0.31 -19.10 -16.45
CA VAL A 226 -0.66 -18.26 -17.15
C VAL A 226 -1.71 -19.10 -17.88
N GLN A 227 -1.33 -20.20 -18.53
CA GLN A 227 -2.26 -21.09 -19.22
C GLN A 227 -3.28 -21.71 -18.26
N ILE A 228 -2.88 -22.04 -17.02
CA ILE A 228 -3.80 -22.52 -15.98
C ILE A 228 -4.87 -21.46 -15.70
N LEU A 229 -4.46 -20.22 -15.48
CA LEU A 229 -5.36 -19.11 -15.14
C LEU A 229 -6.24 -18.65 -16.32
N GLN A 230 -5.73 -18.73 -17.55
CA GLN A 230 -6.55 -18.50 -18.75
C GLN A 230 -7.69 -19.51 -18.87
N LYS A 231 -7.44 -20.79 -18.54
CA LYS A 231 -8.50 -21.81 -18.48
C LYS A 231 -9.52 -21.55 -17.37
N GLU A 232 -9.12 -20.86 -16.31
CA GLU A 232 -10.01 -20.37 -15.24
C GLU A 232 -10.77 -19.09 -15.64
N GLY A 233 -10.52 -18.55 -16.84
CA GLY A 233 -11.23 -17.39 -17.39
C GLY A 233 -10.55 -16.04 -17.15
N LEU A 234 -9.31 -16.00 -16.63
CA LEU A 234 -8.56 -14.74 -16.52
C LEU A 234 -8.07 -14.30 -17.90
N ARG A 235 -8.26 -13.01 -18.23
CA ARG A 235 -7.77 -12.42 -19.47
C ARG A 235 -6.31 -12.00 -19.30
N LEU A 236 -5.40 -12.90 -19.65
CA LEU A 236 -3.95 -12.72 -19.53
C LEU A 236 -3.27 -12.73 -20.90
N THR A 237 -2.25 -11.89 -21.08
CA THR A 237 -1.32 -11.97 -22.22
C THR A 237 0.10 -12.19 -21.69
N SER A 238 0.76 -13.26 -22.13
CA SER A 238 2.06 -13.69 -21.61
C SER A 238 2.79 -14.64 -22.56
N PRO A 239 4.13 -14.74 -22.45
CA PRO A 239 5.01 -13.74 -21.82
C PRO A 239 5.19 -12.54 -22.75
N VAL A 240 5.22 -11.33 -22.18
CA VAL A 240 5.48 -10.11 -22.94
C VAL A 240 6.89 -9.61 -22.60
N SER A 241 7.71 -9.28 -23.59
CA SER A 241 8.98 -8.61 -23.33
C SER A 241 8.72 -7.27 -22.62
N ALA A 242 9.44 -6.99 -21.53
CA ALA A 242 9.27 -5.75 -20.77
C ALA A 242 9.42 -4.51 -21.66
N GLY A 243 10.37 -4.51 -22.61
CA GLY A 243 10.55 -3.40 -23.56
C GLY A 243 9.34 -3.12 -24.45
N THR A 244 8.48 -4.12 -24.68
CA THR A 244 7.24 -3.99 -25.44
C THR A 244 6.04 -3.67 -24.54
N ALA A 245 6.01 -4.25 -23.34
CA ALA A 245 4.91 -4.13 -22.38
C ALA A 245 4.68 -2.68 -21.89
N PHE A 246 5.70 -1.82 -21.96
CA PHE A 246 5.64 -0.43 -21.50
C PHE A 246 5.53 0.60 -22.63
N LEU A 247 5.21 0.17 -23.87
CA LEU A 247 4.83 1.07 -24.95
C LEU A 247 3.39 1.60 -24.74
N GLN A 248 2.94 2.59 -25.51
CA GLN A 248 1.62 3.21 -25.31
C GLN A 248 0.41 2.36 -25.74
N GLN A 249 0.59 1.34 -26.60
CA GLN A 249 -0.50 0.54 -27.20
C GLN A 249 -0.67 -0.94 -26.77
N PRO A 250 -0.02 -1.50 -25.73
CA PRO A 250 0.03 -2.95 -25.55
C PRO A 250 -1.28 -3.57 -25.02
N LEU A 251 -2.27 -2.77 -24.61
CA LEU A 251 -3.60 -3.20 -24.13
C LEU A 251 -4.76 -2.84 -25.08
N CYS A 252 -4.48 -2.34 -26.29
CA CYS A 252 -5.50 -1.83 -27.21
C CYS A 252 -6.28 -2.88 -28.03
N ASN A 253 -6.16 -4.18 -27.70
CA ASN A 253 -6.90 -5.27 -28.35
C ASN A 253 -7.67 -6.08 -27.31
#